data_AF-V8CL83-F1
#
_entry.id   AF-V8CL83-F1
#
_cell.length_a   1.000
_cell.length_b   1.000
_cell.length_c   1.000
_cell.angle_alpha   90.00
_cell.angle_beta   90.00
_cell.angle_gamma   90.00
#
_symmetry.space_group_name_H-M   'P 1'
#
loop_
_entity.id
_entity.type
_entity.pdbx_description
1 polymer ?
#
loop_
_entity_poly.entity_id
_entity_poly.type
_entity_poly.pdbx_seq_one_letter_code
_entity_poly.pdbx_strand_id
1 'polypeptide(L)'
;MLRVFVIMSLLAAVAFGFPRELTHTGLLSDSGIMSYDSLTFSGTDDVEEVSFGGEVELTGVLEKGYEGEEEGSQMSLRFYPDTNLKLPFLYNSSMGVDELKKIDFTKHRENRAVLIRNARELTLPGELGMDKKIFGVVAARAKVRLKDYRFYGEGDAGHEIYANIERVEILSGISISPLAYEDLGSLRLKYKSTDSYINLRQSPNGTIITQIKRERVAKDFGGEASNEAGARLYYAGESLSARSKGSVQDSAWLGVFYFPNGAKSPIFGYIHESQVVFAFGID
;
A
#
# COMPACT_ATOMS: atom_id res chain seq x y z
N MET A 1 -39.00 16.12 -25.55
CA MET A 1 -37.70 16.82 -25.60
C MET A 1 -36.82 16.23 -24.53
N LEU A 2 -36.00 15.25 -24.92
CA LEU A 2 -35.06 14.53 -24.08
C LEU A 2 -33.75 15.33 -24.10
N ARG A 3 -33.39 15.99 -22.99
CA ARG A 3 -32.09 16.64 -22.85
C ARG A 3 -31.08 15.58 -22.42
N VAL A 4 -30.38 15.06 -23.42
CA VAL A 4 -29.16 14.27 -23.26
C VAL A 4 -28.11 15.17 -22.60
N PHE A 5 -27.79 14.92 -21.33
CA PHE A 5 -26.54 15.39 -20.73
C PHE A 5 -25.51 14.28 -20.90
N VAL A 6 -24.72 14.43 -21.96
CA VAL A 6 -23.45 13.74 -22.14
C VAL A 6 -22.51 14.26 -21.06
N ILE A 7 -22.37 13.54 -19.94
CA ILE A 7 -21.19 13.66 -19.07
C ILE A 7 -20.16 12.69 -19.66
N MET A 8 -19.58 13.13 -20.77
CA MET A 8 -18.31 12.63 -21.27
C MET A 8 -17.24 13.12 -20.30
N SER A 9 -16.53 12.16 -19.72
CA SER A 9 -15.07 12.24 -19.55
C SER A 9 -14.52 13.55 -18.97
N LEU A 10 -14.72 13.71 -17.67
CA LEU A 10 -13.73 14.33 -16.81
C LEU A 10 -13.35 13.26 -15.78
N LEU A 11 -12.41 12.36 -16.09
CA LEU A 11 -11.03 12.50 -15.64
C LEU A 11 -10.92 12.95 -14.17
N ALA A 12 -11.65 12.28 -13.29
CA ALA A 12 -11.13 11.97 -11.98
C ALA A 12 -10.71 10.50 -12.02
N ALA A 13 -9.53 10.24 -12.59
CA ALA A 13 -8.68 9.27 -11.92
C ALA A 13 -8.57 9.79 -10.49
N VAL A 14 -9.39 9.27 -9.58
CA VAL A 14 -9.20 9.46 -8.14
C VAL A 14 -7.99 8.60 -7.82
N ALA A 15 -6.84 9.09 -8.27
CA ALA A 15 -5.51 8.60 -7.97
C ALA A 15 -5.23 9.04 -6.54
N PHE A 16 -5.79 8.33 -5.57
CA PHE A 16 -5.46 8.50 -4.16
C PHE A 16 -5.44 7.08 -3.57
N GLY A 17 -4.31 6.56 -3.09
CA GLY A 17 -3.12 7.22 -2.58
C GLY A 17 -1.81 6.47 -2.81
N PHE A 18 -0.74 7.28 -2.95
CA PHE A 18 0.69 6.95 -2.89
C PHE A 18 1.22 5.81 -3.79
N PRO A 19 2.44 5.98 -4.34
CA PRO A 19 2.60 5.78 -5.77
C PRO A 19 2.77 4.31 -6.15
N ARG A 20 2.11 3.91 -7.24
CA ARG A 20 2.51 2.76 -8.08
C ARG A 20 3.95 2.93 -8.63
N GLU A 21 4.50 4.14 -8.53
CA GLU A 21 5.83 4.53 -8.96
C GLU A 21 6.81 4.56 -7.78
N LEU A 22 8.07 4.21 -8.04
CA LEU A 22 9.09 4.20 -7.00
C LEU A 22 9.35 5.62 -6.46
N THR A 23 9.29 5.80 -5.14
CA THR A 23 9.64 7.07 -4.50
C THR A 23 11.15 7.29 -4.50
N HIS A 24 11.91 6.25 -4.17
CA HIS A 24 13.38 6.30 -4.09
C HIS A 24 14.07 5.97 -5.42
N THR A 25 13.76 6.70 -6.50
CA THR A 25 14.31 6.45 -7.86
C THR A 25 15.84 6.46 -7.92
N GLY A 26 16.50 7.28 -7.10
CA GLY A 26 17.96 7.34 -7.01
C GLY A 26 18.63 6.06 -6.47
N LEU A 27 17.87 5.08 -5.96
CA LEU A 27 18.39 3.78 -5.54
C LEU A 27 18.44 2.74 -6.68
N LEU A 28 17.74 2.99 -7.80
CA LEU A 28 17.81 2.15 -8.98
C LEU A 28 19.16 2.32 -9.68
N SER A 29 19.64 1.24 -10.29
CA SER A 29 20.83 1.24 -11.12
C SER A 29 20.44 0.97 -12.57
N ASP A 30 21.25 1.50 -13.50
CA ASP A 30 21.23 1.17 -14.91
C ASP A 30 22.07 -0.07 -15.26
N SER A 31 22.82 -0.60 -14.28
CA SER A 31 23.70 -1.75 -14.41
C SER A 31 23.25 -2.92 -13.51
N GLY A 32 21.94 -3.11 -13.37
CA GLY A 32 21.37 -4.23 -12.62
C GLY A 32 21.75 -5.59 -13.17
N ILE A 33 21.69 -6.60 -12.31
CA ILE A 33 22.10 -7.97 -12.59
C ILE A 33 20.89 -8.89 -12.46
N MET A 34 20.59 -9.64 -13.53
CA MET A 34 19.72 -10.81 -13.49
C MET A 34 20.60 -12.06 -13.46
N SER A 35 20.79 -12.64 -12.28
CA SER A 35 21.70 -13.78 -12.07
C SER A 35 21.05 -15.13 -12.37
N TYR A 36 19.72 -15.18 -12.43
CA TYR A 36 18.96 -16.38 -12.73
C TYR A 36 17.61 -16.00 -13.34
N ASP A 37 17.17 -16.72 -14.35
CA ASP A 37 15.83 -16.59 -14.92
C ASP A 37 15.41 -17.94 -15.54
N SER A 38 14.43 -18.58 -14.91
CA SER A 38 13.77 -19.78 -15.40
C SER A 38 12.28 -19.59 -15.58
N LEU A 39 11.80 -18.33 -15.64
CA LEU A 39 10.38 -18.06 -15.77
C LEU A 39 9.85 -18.64 -17.08
N THR A 40 8.88 -19.53 -16.95
CA THR A 40 8.18 -20.16 -18.06
C THR A 40 6.69 -20.01 -17.87
N PHE A 41 5.99 -19.58 -18.92
CA PHE A 41 4.54 -19.50 -18.91
C PHE A 41 3.93 -20.85 -18.49
N SER A 42 3.16 -20.85 -17.40
CA SER A 42 2.57 -22.07 -16.82
C SER A 42 1.07 -22.17 -17.08
N GLY A 43 0.42 -21.11 -17.55
CA GLY A 43 -1.00 -21.09 -17.87
C GLY A 43 -1.71 -19.86 -17.32
N THR A 44 -3.04 -19.94 -17.30
CA THR A 44 -3.93 -18.92 -16.76
C THR A 44 -4.92 -19.62 -15.83
N ASP A 45 -5.05 -19.17 -14.59
CA ASP A 45 -6.03 -19.76 -13.64
C ASP A 45 -7.46 -19.29 -13.97
N ASP A 46 -7.59 -18.10 -14.58
CA ASP A 46 -8.81 -17.50 -15.13
C ASP A 46 -8.46 -16.69 -16.39
N VAL A 47 -9.45 -16.25 -17.18
CA VAL A 47 -9.27 -15.55 -18.47
C VAL A 47 -8.46 -14.23 -18.37
N GLU A 48 -8.16 -13.78 -17.15
CA GLU A 48 -7.57 -12.47 -16.85
C GLU A 48 -6.16 -12.55 -16.23
N GLU A 49 -5.74 -13.70 -15.69
CA GLU A 49 -4.46 -13.85 -14.96
C GLU A 49 -3.47 -14.74 -15.73
N VAL A 50 -2.28 -14.21 -16.00
CA VAL A 50 -1.17 -14.95 -16.63
C VAL A 50 -0.16 -15.37 -15.57
N SER A 51 0.08 -16.68 -15.45
CA SER A 51 0.97 -17.28 -14.46
C SER A 51 2.25 -17.82 -15.08
N PHE A 52 3.35 -17.68 -14.35
CA PHE A 52 4.66 -18.24 -14.68
C PHE A 52 5.12 -19.19 -13.59
N GLY A 53 5.54 -20.39 -14.02
CA GLY A 53 6.36 -21.27 -13.21
C GLY A 53 7.83 -20.86 -13.27
N GLY A 54 8.64 -21.49 -12.43
CA GLY A 54 10.07 -21.15 -12.32
C GLY A 54 10.29 -19.93 -11.42
N GLU A 55 11.51 -19.40 -11.48
CA GLU A 55 11.96 -18.34 -10.58
C GLU A 55 12.90 -17.38 -11.32
N VAL A 56 13.03 -16.16 -10.79
CA VAL A 56 13.97 -15.16 -11.31
C VAL A 56 14.73 -14.54 -10.15
N GLU A 57 16.04 -14.40 -10.29
CA GLU A 57 16.91 -13.74 -9.31
C GLU A 57 17.53 -12.50 -9.92
N LEU A 58 17.26 -11.35 -9.33
CA LEU A 58 17.62 -10.06 -9.90
C LEU A 58 17.79 -8.95 -8.86
N THR A 59 18.51 -7.90 -9.25
CA THR A 59 18.71 -6.69 -8.43
C THR A 59 17.69 -5.61 -8.72
N GLY A 60 17.40 -4.80 -7.71
CA GLY A 60 16.47 -3.69 -7.78
C GLY A 60 16.29 -3.03 -6.42
N VAL A 61 15.12 -2.44 -6.20
CA VAL A 61 14.76 -1.75 -4.96
C VAL A 61 13.51 -2.39 -4.36
N LEU A 62 13.61 -2.80 -3.10
CA LEU A 62 12.42 -3.10 -2.28
C LEU A 62 11.95 -1.80 -1.65
N GLU A 63 10.68 -1.46 -1.84
CA GLU A 63 10.05 -0.29 -1.27
C GLU A 63 8.75 -0.68 -0.57
N LYS A 64 8.65 -0.30 0.70
CA LYS A 64 7.47 -0.46 1.55
C LYS A 64 6.84 0.90 1.73
N GLY A 65 5.52 0.98 1.55
CA GLY A 65 4.77 2.21 1.73
C GLY A 65 3.31 1.92 2.04
N TYR A 66 2.58 2.96 2.43
CA TYR A 66 1.13 2.91 2.53
C TYR A 66 0.51 3.28 1.18
N GLU A 67 -0.23 2.36 0.58
CA GLU A 67 -1.07 2.60 -0.59
C GLU A 67 -2.45 3.03 -0.08
N GLY A 68 -2.91 4.21 -0.49
CA GLY A 68 -4.25 4.67 -0.19
C GLY A 68 -5.24 3.97 -1.10
N GLU A 69 -6.29 3.42 -0.51
CA GLU A 69 -7.50 2.99 -1.23
C GLU A 69 -8.71 3.78 -0.69
N GLU A 70 -9.84 3.69 -1.39
CA GLU A 70 -11.11 4.27 -0.94
C GLU A 70 -11.54 3.78 0.45
N GLU A 71 -11.05 2.61 0.88
CA GLU A 71 -11.34 1.99 2.18
C GLU A 71 -10.25 2.20 3.25
N GLY A 72 -9.19 2.94 2.93
CA GLY A 72 -8.08 3.26 3.84
C GLY A 72 -6.71 2.88 3.29
N SER A 73 -5.65 3.23 4.02
CA SER A 73 -4.29 2.95 3.56
C SER A 73 -3.78 1.57 3.97
N GLN A 74 -3.55 0.66 3.01
CA GLN A 74 -2.88 -0.61 3.30
C GLN A 74 -1.38 -0.50 3.09
N MET A 75 -0.59 -1.10 3.98
CA MET A 75 0.86 -1.15 3.79
C MET A 75 1.22 -2.28 2.84
N SER A 76 1.91 -1.95 1.76
CA SER A 76 2.37 -2.87 0.72
C SER A 76 3.90 -2.93 0.68
N LEU A 77 4.42 -3.96 0.02
CA LEU A 77 5.84 -4.07 -0.32
C LEU A 77 5.93 -4.34 -1.82
N ARG A 78 6.62 -3.47 -2.55
CA ARG A 78 6.87 -3.63 -3.98
C ARG A 78 8.36 -3.80 -4.24
N PHE A 79 8.68 -4.61 -5.25
CA PHE A 79 10.01 -4.71 -5.81
C PHE A 79 10.06 -4.02 -7.17
N TYR A 80 11.00 -3.11 -7.33
CA TYR A 80 11.25 -2.38 -8.57
C TYR A 80 12.55 -2.90 -9.18
N PRO A 81 12.52 -3.68 -10.28
CA PRO A 81 13.74 -4.13 -10.94
C PRO A 81 14.58 -2.94 -11.41
N ASP A 82 15.90 -3.08 -11.38
CA ASP A 82 16.82 -2.09 -11.96
C ASP A 82 16.46 -1.75 -13.42
N THR A 83 16.77 -0.54 -13.88
CA THR A 83 16.15 0.04 -15.09
C THR A 83 16.49 -0.71 -16.38
N ASN A 84 17.62 -1.43 -16.40
CA ASN A 84 18.03 -2.28 -17.52
C ASN A 84 17.38 -3.67 -17.50
N LEU A 85 16.72 -4.06 -16.42
CA LEU A 85 16.11 -5.36 -16.24
C LEU A 85 14.62 -5.33 -16.58
N LYS A 86 14.16 -6.36 -17.27
CA LYS A 86 12.76 -6.49 -17.70
C LYS A 86 12.26 -7.90 -17.42
N LEU A 87 11.04 -7.99 -16.91
CA LEU A 87 10.36 -9.25 -16.60
C LEU A 87 9.20 -9.49 -17.58
N PRO A 88 8.78 -10.74 -17.78
CA PRO A 88 7.63 -11.06 -18.63
C PRO A 88 6.41 -10.21 -18.30
N PHE A 89 5.86 -9.52 -19.29
CA PHE A 89 4.65 -8.73 -19.12
C PHE A 89 3.99 -8.50 -20.47
N LEU A 90 2.66 -8.45 -20.49
CA LEU A 90 1.89 -8.09 -21.67
C LEU A 90 0.68 -7.27 -21.26
N TYR A 91 0.51 -6.13 -21.94
CA TYR A 91 -0.56 -5.17 -21.66
C TYR A 91 -1.97 -5.67 -22.03
N ASN A 92 -2.09 -6.65 -22.94
CA ASN A 92 -3.37 -7.14 -23.49
C ASN A 92 -3.49 -8.66 -23.30
N SER A 93 -4.37 -9.11 -22.40
CA SER A 93 -4.76 -10.51 -22.21
C SER A 93 -6.16 -10.85 -22.75
N SER A 94 -6.78 -9.99 -23.56
CA SER A 94 -8.02 -10.37 -24.28
C SER A 94 -7.81 -11.52 -25.28
N MET A 95 -6.55 -11.96 -25.42
CA MET A 95 -6.12 -13.15 -26.14
C MET A 95 -6.58 -14.43 -25.41
N GLY A 96 -7.13 -15.39 -26.15
CA GLY A 96 -7.49 -16.69 -25.58
C GLY A 96 -6.26 -17.45 -25.06
N VAL A 97 -6.45 -18.41 -24.16
CA VAL A 97 -5.35 -19.22 -23.56
C VAL A 97 -4.43 -19.84 -24.62
N ASP A 98 -4.98 -20.32 -25.73
CA ASP A 98 -4.19 -20.92 -26.82
C ASP A 98 -3.42 -19.89 -27.66
N GLU A 99 -3.83 -18.62 -27.61
CA GLU A 99 -3.08 -17.51 -28.20
C GLU A 99 -1.95 -17.07 -27.27
N LEU A 100 -2.20 -16.99 -25.96
CA LEU A 100 -1.17 -16.71 -24.96
C LEU A 100 -0.02 -17.74 -25.00
N LYS A 101 -0.33 -19.03 -25.21
CA LYS A 101 0.68 -20.10 -25.40
C LYS A 101 1.61 -19.87 -26.60
N LYS A 102 1.19 -19.09 -27.59
CA LYS A 102 2.00 -18.80 -28.79
C LYS A 102 2.92 -17.60 -28.59
N ILE A 103 2.76 -16.85 -27.50
CA ILE A 103 3.55 -15.66 -27.20
C ILE A 103 4.92 -16.08 -26.70
N ASP A 104 5.94 -15.50 -27.33
CA ASP A 104 7.32 -15.61 -26.86
C ASP A 104 7.58 -14.57 -25.77
N PHE A 105 7.33 -14.96 -24.51
CA PHE A 105 7.56 -14.12 -23.33
C PHE A 105 9.04 -13.84 -23.04
N THR A 106 9.98 -14.43 -23.79
CA THR A 106 11.39 -14.00 -23.76
C THR A 106 11.57 -12.64 -24.46
N LYS A 107 10.65 -12.28 -25.37
CA LYS A 107 10.66 -11.02 -26.12
C LYS A 107 9.66 -9.98 -25.60
N HIS A 108 8.65 -10.41 -24.87
CA HIS A 108 7.61 -9.53 -24.30
C HIS A 108 7.89 -9.31 -22.82
N ARG A 109 8.73 -8.30 -22.54
CA ARG A 109 9.20 -7.99 -21.19
C ARG A 109 9.21 -6.48 -20.96
N GLU A 110 8.78 -6.07 -19.78
CA GLU A 110 8.77 -4.67 -19.36
C GLU A 110 9.47 -4.49 -18.00
N ASN A 111 9.99 -3.28 -17.77
CA ASN A 111 10.45 -2.88 -16.44
C ASN A 111 9.25 -2.31 -15.70
N ARG A 112 8.73 -3.09 -14.75
CA ARG A 112 7.50 -2.80 -14.00
C ARG A 112 7.71 -3.21 -12.55
N ALA A 113 7.04 -2.52 -11.64
CA ALA A 113 7.01 -2.88 -10.23
C ALA A 113 6.28 -4.22 -10.03
N VAL A 114 6.74 -4.99 -9.04
CA VAL A 114 6.17 -6.28 -8.65
C VAL A 114 5.66 -6.17 -7.22
N LEU A 115 4.35 -6.36 -7.01
CA LEU A 115 3.75 -6.44 -5.68
C LEU A 115 4.09 -7.78 -5.01
N ILE A 116 4.62 -7.72 -3.78
CA ILE A 116 5.07 -8.89 -3.05
C ILE A 116 3.95 -9.44 -2.18
N ARG A 117 3.39 -10.60 -2.54
CA ARG A 117 2.20 -11.16 -1.86
C ARG A 117 2.52 -11.73 -0.48
N ASN A 118 3.68 -12.34 -0.32
CA ASN A 118 4.12 -12.91 0.95
C ASN A 118 4.89 -11.92 1.85
N ALA A 119 4.75 -10.61 1.62
CA ALA A 119 5.54 -9.58 2.32
C ALA A 119 5.50 -9.67 3.86
N ARG A 120 4.36 -10.06 4.44
CA ARG A 120 4.19 -10.20 5.90
C ARG A 120 4.91 -11.41 6.50
N GLU A 121 5.30 -12.38 5.67
CA GLU A 121 6.03 -13.58 6.08
C GLU A 121 7.54 -13.39 5.99
N LEU A 122 7.99 -12.32 5.29
CA LEU A 122 9.40 -12.02 5.13
C LEU A 122 10.00 -11.43 6.40
N THR A 123 11.17 -11.94 6.79
CA THR A 123 12.00 -11.31 7.82
C THR A 123 12.91 -10.28 7.16
N LEU A 124 12.47 -9.02 7.12
CA LEU A 124 13.24 -7.89 6.59
C LEU A 124 13.85 -7.06 7.73
N PRO A 125 15.06 -6.49 7.55
CA PRO A 125 15.73 -5.76 8.61
C PRO A 125 15.10 -4.39 8.87
N GLY A 126 15.14 -3.98 10.14
CA GLY A 126 14.83 -2.62 10.58
C GLY A 126 13.46 -2.11 10.11
N GLU A 127 13.46 -0.89 9.60
CA GLU A 127 12.28 -0.16 9.15
C GLU A 127 11.63 -0.75 7.90
N LEU A 128 12.30 -1.67 7.19
CA LEU A 128 11.75 -2.34 6.00
C LEU A 128 10.78 -3.48 6.37
N GLY A 129 10.86 -4.00 7.60
CA GLY A 129 9.94 -5.04 8.11
C GLY A 129 8.48 -4.60 8.17
N MET A 130 7.54 -5.50 7.89
CA MET A 130 6.10 -5.21 7.86
C MET A 130 5.49 -4.97 9.26
N ASP A 131 6.21 -5.34 10.32
CA ASP A 131 5.85 -5.07 11.72
C ASP A 131 6.08 -3.59 12.10
N LYS A 132 7.05 -2.94 11.47
CA LYS A 132 7.36 -1.53 11.70
C LYS A 132 6.40 -0.63 10.93
N LYS A 133 5.56 0.09 11.68
CA LYS A 133 4.61 1.07 11.15
C LYS A 133 5.29 2.42 11.02
N ILE A 134 5.54 2.84 9.78
CA ILE A 134 6.20 4.10 9.46
C ILE A 134 5.29 4.87 8.53
N PHE A 135 4.98 6.09 8.91
CA PHE A 135 4.18 6.97 8.08
C PHE A 135 5.07 7.62 7.02
N GLY A 136 5.24 6.89 5.92
CA GLY A 136 6.16 7.25 4.86
C GLY A 136 6.48 6.06 3.97
N VAL A 137 7.52 6.25 3.18
CA VAL A 137 8.07 5.25 2.29
C VAL A 137 9.44 4.82 2.79
N VAL A 138 9.69 3.52 2.81
CA VAL A 138 10.95 2.93 3.24
C VAL A 138 11.48 2.05 2.13
N ALA A 139 12.71 2.31 1.69
CA ALA A 139 13.30 1.57 0.58
C ALA A 139 14.72 1.10 0.88
N ALA A 140 15.10 -0.02 0.26
CA ALA A 140 16.48 -0.48 0.24
C ALA A 140 16.78 -1.17 -1.09
N ARG A 141 18.00 -1.01 -1.58
CA ARG A 141 18.50 -1.78 -2.72
C ARG A 141 18.61 -3.24 -2.28
N ALA A 142 18.14 -4.15 -3.11
CA ALA A 142 18.10 -5.56 -2.79
C ALA A 142 18.40 -6.42 -4.01
N LYS A 143 18.92 -7.61 -3.74
CA LYS A 143 18.85 -8.74 -4.66
C LYS A 143 17.75 -9.67 -4.15
N VAL A 144 16.80 -10.00 -5.01
CA VAL A 144 15.66 -10.84 -4.66
C VAL A 144 15.58 -12.05 -5.58
N ARG A 145 15.09 -13.16 -5.04
CA ARG A 145 14.65 -14.32 -5.81
C ARG A 145 13.13 -14.39 -5.76
N LEU A 146 12.50 -14.11 -6.88
CA LEU A 146 11.05 -14.12 -7.06
C LEU A 146 10.59 -15.47 -7.57
N LYS A 147 9.42 -15.89 -7.11
CA LYS A 147 8.67 -17.03 -7.65
C LYS A 147 7.18 -16.74 -7.71
N ASP A 148 6.41 -17.68 -8.26
CA ASP A 148 4.96 -17.56 -8.42
C ASP A 148 4.60 -16.23 -9.09
N TYR A 149 5.33 -15.90 -10.17
CA TYR A 149 5.23 -14.63 -10.86
C TYR A 149 3.96 -14.59 -11.73
N ARG A 150 3.14 -13.55 -11.58
CA ARG A 150 1.84 -13.44 -12.25
C ARG A 150 1.53 -11.99 -12.63
N PHE A 151 0.67 -11.79 -13.62
CA PHE A 151 0.11 -10.47 -13.93
C PHE A 151 -1.30 -10.54 -14.53
N TYR A 152 -2.06 -9.46 -14.38
CA TYR A 152 -3.36 -9.28 -15.07
C TYR A 152 -3.18 -8.49 -16.36
N GLY A 153 -3.81 -8.94 -17.45
CA GLY A 153 -3.61 -8.33 -18.77
C GLY A 153 -4.75 -7.47 -19.32
N GLU A 154 -5.79 -7.12 -18.54
CA GLU A 154 -6.71 -5.98 -18.72
C GLU A 154 -7.80 -6.05 -17.63
N GLY A 155 -8.44 -4.93 -17.23
CA GLY A 155 -9.53 -4.87 -16.23
C GLY A 155 -9.32 -3.85 -15.10
N ASP A 156 -10.28 -3.76 -14.15
CA ASP A 156 -10.25 -2.83 -13.00
C ASP A 156 -9.02 -3.04 -12.09
N ALA A 157 -8.45 -4.25 -12.07
CA ALA A 157 -7.19 -4.58 -11.39
C ALA A 157 -5.92 -4.07 -12.10
N GLY A 158 -6.07 -3.40 -13.25
CA GLY A 158 -5.12 -2.49 -13.88
C GLY A 158 -3.63 -2.83 -13.78
N HIS A 159 -3.14 -3.69 -14.69
CA HIS A 159 -1.71 -3.81 -15.04
C HIS A 159 -0.77 -4.15 -13.87
N GLU A 160 -1.26 -4.86 -12.86
CA GLU A 160 -0.46 -5.23 -11.71
C GLU A 160 0.27 -6.56 -11.91
N ILE A 161 1.52 -6.60 -11.44
CA ILE A 161 2.38 -7.77 -11.42
C ILE A 161 2.57 -8.18 -9.98
N TYR A 162 2.54 -9.48 -9.71
CA TYR A 162 2.67 -10.04 -8.38
C TYR A 162 3.70 -11.17 -8.36
N ALA A 163 4.37 -11.33 -7.23
CA ALA A 163 5.23 -12.47 -6.97
C ALA A 163 5.36 -12.73 -5.47
N ASN A 164 5.94 -13.88 -5.14
CA ASN A 164 6.47 -14.17 -3.82
C ASN A 164 7.99 -13.97 -3.82
N ILE A 165 8.56 -13.53 -2.70
CA ILE A 165 10.00 -13.54 -2.48
C ILE A 165 10.38 -14.81 -1.73
N GLU A 166 11.30 -15.60 -2.30
CA GLU A 166 11.92 -16.76 -1.63
C GLU A 166 13.19 -16.39 -0.88
N ARG A 167 13.95 -15.43 -1.42
CA ARG A 167 15.20 -14.96 -0.84
C ARG A 167 15.37 -13.47 -1.08
N VAL A 168 15.89 -12.79 -0.07
CA VAL A 168 16.23 -11.38 -0.12
C VAL A 168 17.62 -11.17 0.48
N GLU A 169 18.43 -10.38 -0.22
CA GLU A 169 19.72 -9.87 0.25
C GLU A 169 19.70 -8.35 0.12
N ILE A 170 19.88 -7.64 1.22
CA ILE A 170 19.90 -6.17 1.23
C ILE A 170 21.31 -5.69 0.86
N LEU A 171 21.39 -4.85 -0.17
CA LEU A 171 22.63 -4.39 -0.78
C LEU A 171 23.03 -2.96 -0.38
N SER A 172 22.12 -2.20 0.24
CA SER A 172 22.35 -0.83 0.68
C SER A 172 21.82 -0.58 2.09
N GLY A 173 22.15 0.57 2.67
CA GLY A 173 21.43 1.08 3.83
C GLY A 173 19.94 1.30 3.52
N ILE A 174 19.13 1.35 4.58
CA ILE A 174 17.70 1.68 4.51
C ILE A 174 17.55 3.19 4.33
N SER A 175 16.72 3.58 3.37
CA SER A 175 16.33 4.96 3.08
C SER A 175 14.88 5.17 3.48
N ILE A 176 14.59 6.30 4.15
CA ILE A 176 13.25 6.61 4.67
C ILE A 176 12.86 8.00 4.16
N SER A 177 11.72 8.07 3.46
CA SER A 177 11.04 9.33 3.12
C SER A 177 9.78 9.46 3.97
N PRO A 178 9.77 10.28 5.03
CA PRO A 178 8.56 10.53 5.80
C PRO A 178 7.56 11.30 4.94
N LEU A 179 6.27 10.98 5.09
CA LEU A 179 5.20 11.74 4.44
C LEU A 179 4.65 12.80 5.39
N ALA A 180 4.24 13.95 4.85
CA ALA A 180 3.52 14.95 5.62
C ALA A 180 2.04 14.57 5.73
N TYR A 181 1.35 15.09 6.74
CA TYR A 181 -0.09 14.87 6.88
C TYR A 181 -0.86 15.45 5.69
N GLU A 182 -0.39 16.57 5.15
CA GLU A 182 -1.02 17.31 4.06
C GLU A 182 -1.05 16.50 2.76
N ASP A 183 -0.14 15.53 2.62
CA ASP A 183 -0.06 14.66 1.45
C ASP A 183 -1.13 13.53 1.51
N LEU A 184 -1.92 13.46 2.58
CA LEU A 184 -2.94 12.42 2.78
C LEU A 184 -4.20 12.64 1.94
N GLY A 185 -4.71 11.52 1.39
CA GLY A 185 -6.03 11.42 0.79
C GLY A 185 -7.19 11.72 1.76
N SER A 186 -8.41 11.47 1.29
CA SER A 186 -9.64 11.98 1.90
C SER A 186 -10.12 11.23 3.15
N LEU A 187 -9.58 10.04 3.48
CA LEU A 187 -10.14 9.19 4.52
C LEU A 187 -9.63 9.55 5.93
N ARG A 188 -10.45 10.33 6.65
CA ARG A 188 -10.10 10.94 7.95
C ARG A 188 -11.04 10.47 9.05
N LEU A 189 -10.59 10.54 10.31
CA LEU A 189 -11.39 10.18 11.48
C LEU A 189 -11.82 11.42 12.28
N LYS A 190 -13.11 11.48 12.64
CA LYS A 190 -13.68 12.51 13.53
C LYS A 190 -13.94 11.95 14.93
N TYR A 191 -13.87 12.83 15.93
CA TYR A 191 -14.21 12.49 17.32
C TYR A 191 -15.71 12.19 17.46
N LYS A 192 -16.07 11.04 18.03
CA LYS A 192 -17.47 10.63 18.27
C LYS A 192 -17.79 10.39 19.74
N SER A 193 -16.79 10.06 20.57
CA SER A 193 -17.02 9.68 21.98
C SER A 193 -17.77 10.74 22.78
N THR A 194 -18.50 10.33 23.82
CA THR A 194 -19.01 11.24 24.86
C THR A 194 -17.95 11.60 25.89
N ASP A 195 -16.85 10.85 25.95
CA ASP A 195 -15.73 11.11 26.85
C ASP A 195 -15.04 12.43 26.52
N SER A 196 -14.22 12.94 27.44
CA SER A 196 -13.36 14.11 27.21
C SER A 196 -12.02 13.76 26.52
N TYR A 197 -11.76 12.48 26.25
CA TYR A 197 -10.56 12.01 25.58
C TYR A 197 -10.77 10.71 24.79
N ILE A 198 -9.85 10.45 23.86
CA ILE A 198 -9.65 9.14 23.23
C ILE A 198 -8.38 8.51 23.79
N ASN A 199 -8.40 7.19 24.02
CA ASN A 199 -7.20 6.44 24.39
C ASN A 199 -6.55 5.88 23.12
N LEU A 200 -5.34 6.34 22.80
CA LEU A 200 -4.47 5.68 21.82
C LEU A 200 -3.69 4.56 22.53
N ARG A 201 -3.78 3.33 22.04
CA ARG A 201 -3.14 2.15 22.65
C ARG A 201 -2.10 1.52 21.74
N GLN A 202 -1.16 0.78 22.32
CA GLN A 202 -0.16 0.02 21.56
C GLN A 202 -0.74 -1.17 20.79
N SER A 203 -1.87 -1.70 21.27
CA SER A 203 -2.60 -2.84 20.70
C SER A 203 -4.05 -2.80 21.20
N PRO A 204 -4.97 -3.58 20.60
CA PRO A 204 -6.28 -3.83 21.20
C PRO A 204 -6.14 -4.25 22.67
N ASN A 205 -6.85 -3.57 23.57
CA ASN A 205 -6.78 -3.78 25.03
C ASN A 205 -5.38 -3.63 25.69
N GLY A 206 -4.36 -3.18 24.96
CA GLY A 206 -3.01 -2.99 25.47
C GLY A 206 -2.82 -1.69 26.25
N THR A 207 -1.58 -1.40 26.64
CA THR A 207 -1.20 -0.17 27.33
C THR A 207 -1.60 1.08 26.54
N ILE A 208 -2.08 2.09 27.24
CA ILE A 208 -2.38 3.41 26.68
C ILE A 208 -1.04 4.12 26.39
N ILE A 209 -0.79 4.43 25.12
CA ILE A 209 0.36 5.23 24.68
C ILE A 209 0.12 6.69 25.06
N THR A 210 -1.08 7.20 24.77
CA THR A 210 -1.45 8.58 25.03
C THR A 210 -2.96 8.78 25.12
N GLN A 211 -3.36 9.84 25.82
CA GLN A 211 -4.74 10.30 25.89
C GLN A 211 -4.89 11.57 25.04
N ILE A 212 -5.67 11.46 23.97
CA ILE A 212 -5.93 12.55 23.05
C ILE A 212 -7.17 13.28 23.55
N LYS A 213 -6.96 14.42 24.19
CA LYS A 213 -8.06 15.22 24.74
C LYS A 213 -8.94 15.79 23.62
N ARG A 214 -10.26 15.76 23.81
CA ARG A 214 -11.25 16.21 22.83
C ARG A 214 -10.99 17.63 22.33
N GLU A 215 -10.65 18.54 23.24
CA GLU A 215 -10.36 19.94 22.92
C GLU A 215 -9.09 20.14 22.10
N ARG A 216 -8.22 19.13 22.01
CA ARG A 216 -7.01 19.17 21.19
C ARG A 216 -7.24 18.60 19.80
N VAL A 217 -8.27 17.79 19.59
CA VAL A 217 -8.59 17.25 18.26
C VAL A 217 -9.13 18.39 17.41
N ALA A 218 -8.57 18.59 16.21
CA ALA A 218 -9.04 19.67 15.35
C ALA A 218 -10.54 19.47 15.06
N LYS A 219 -11.32 20.56 15.17
CA LYS A 219 -12.79 20.51 15.15
C LYS A 219 -13.35 20.16 13.77
N ASP A 220 -12.70 20.63 12.72
CA ASP A 220 -13.11 20.44 11.33
C ASP A 220 -11.92 19.93 10.51
N PHE A 221 -12.04 18.73 9.96
CA PHE A 221 -11.10 18.19 8.99
C PHE A 221 -11.71 18.27 7.59
N GLY A 222 -11.89 19.48 7.06
CA GLY A 222 -12.57 19.62 5.75
C GLY A 222 -12.76 21.03 5.17
N GLY A 223 -12.14 22.09 5.70
CA GLY A 223 -12.23 23.43 5.13
C GLY A 223 -10.84 24.07 5.03
N GLU A 224 -10.66 24.95 4.04
CA GLU A 224 -9.43 25.70 3.76
C GLU A 224 -8.59 25.94 5.01
N ALA A 225 -7.35 25.43 4.99
CA ALA A 225 -6.24 25.80 5.87
C ALA A 225 -6.62 26.59 7.14
N SER A 226 -7.41 26.00 8.04
CA SER A 226 -7.48 26.54 9.38
C SER A 226 -6.20 26.06 10.07
N ASN A 227 -5.32 27.02 10.34
CA ASN A 227 -4.06 26.83 11.06
C ASN A 227 -4.27 26.42 12.53
N GLU A 228 -5.33 25.68 12.85
CA GLU A 228 -5.49 25.13 14.18
C GLU A 228 -4.53 23.94 14.32
N ALA A 229 -3.47 24.17 15.09
CA ALA A 229 -2.45 23.22 15.52
C ALA A 229 -3.04 22.11 16.42
N GLY A 230 -4.15 21.49 16.00
CA GLY A 230 -4.83 20.41 16.68
C GLY A 230 -4.23 19.05 16.33
N ALA A 231 -4.45 18.10 17.24
CA ALA A 231 -4.28 16.68 17.07
C ALA A 231 -5.02 16.17 15.83
N ARG A 232 -4.33 15.46 14.93
CA ARG A 232 -4.92 14.83 13.74
C ARG A 232 -4.85 13.30 13.80
N LEU A 233 -5.86 12.62 13.27
CA LEU A 233 -5.97 11.16 13.22
C LEU A 233 -6.13 10.70 11.78
N TYR A 234 -5.26 9.78 11.36
CA TYR A 234 -5.32 9.14 10.05
C TYR A 234 -5.54 7.65 10.20
N TYR A 235 -6.48 7.09 9.43
CA TYR A 235 -6.75 5.65 9.44
C TYR A 235 -5.69 4.90 8.62
N ALA A 236 -5.04 3.94 9.24
CA ALA A 236 -3.93 3.19 8.64
C ALA A 236 -4.38 1.88 7.97
N GLY A 237 -5.64 1.78 7.52
CA GLY A 237 -6.18 0.61 6.81
C GLY A 237 -6.21 -0.68 7.63
N GLU A 238 -6.07 -0.59 8.95
CA GLU A 238 -6.01 -1.76 9.83
C GLU A 238 -7.24 -1.77 10.76
N SER A 239 -8.08 -2.79 10.62
CA SER A 239 -9.22 -3.05 11.50
C SER A 239 -9.04 -4.40 12.17
N LEU A 240 -8.93 -4.41 13.51
CA LEU A 240 -8.80 -5.61 14.30
C LEU A 240 -10.08 -5.85 15.09
N SER A 241 -10.84 -6.90 14.77
CA SER A 241 -11.92 -7.36 15.62
C SER A 241 -11.33 -8.00 16.88
N ALA A 242 -11.60 -7.44 18.06
CA ALA A 242 -11.35 -8.17 19.29
C ALA A 242 -12.51 -9.15 19.49
N ARG A 243 -12.42 -10.37 18.92
CA ARG A 243 -13.39 -11.42 19.22
C ARG A 243 -13.29 -11.80 20.70
N SER A 244 -14.12 -11.22 21.55
CA SER A 244 -14.60 -11.95 22.72
C SER A 244 -15.46 -13.11 22.24
N LYS A 245 -15.12 -14.35 22.60
CA LYS A 245 -15.96 -15.53 22.34
C LYS A 245 -17.42 -15.20 22.77
N GLY A 246 -18.33 -15.06 21.80
CA GLY A 246 -19.78 -15.04 22.05
C GLY A 246 -20.54 -13.71 21.89
N SER A 247 -19.95 -12.61 21.39
CA SER A 247 -20.71 -11.37 21.12
C SER A 247 -21.05 -11.18 19.64
N VAL A 248 -22.30 -10.82 19.33
CA VAL A 248 -22.86 -10.59 17.98
C VAL A 248 -22.62 -9.15 17.48
N GLN A 249 -21.90 -8.33 18.25
CA GLN A 249 -21.43 -7.01 17.81
C GLN A 249 -19.92 -7.05 17.63
N ASP A 250 -19.48 -6.97 16.39
CA ASP A 250 -18.08 -6.74 16.04
C ASP A 250 -17.73 -5.33 16.49
N SER A 251 -17.04 -5.18 17.62
CA SER A 251 -16.39 -3.92 17.97
C SER A 251 -14.94 -3.96 17.47
N ALA A 252 -14.64 -3.15 16.46
CA ALA A 252 -13.32 -3.12 15.85
C ALA A 252 -12.39 -2.07 16.51
N TRP A 253 -11.12 -2.44 16.59
CA TRP A 253 -10.02 -1.53 16.90
C TRP A 253 -9.40 -1.04 15.60
N LEU A 254 -9.34 0.27 15.44
CA LEU A 254 -8.79 0.93 14.26
C LEU A 254 -7.33 1.28 14.50
N GLY A 255 -6.43 0.78 13.64
CA GLY A 255 -5.05 1.24 13.57
C GLY A 255 -4.99 2.65 12.98
N VAL A 256 -4.32 3.56 13.67
CA VAL A 256 -4.27 4.98 13.32
C VAL A 256 -2.88 5.56 13.47
N PHE A 257 -2.58 6.56 12.65
CA PHE A 257 -1.49 7.49 12.89
C PHE A 257 -2.02 8.76 13.56
N TYR A 258 -1.47 9.04 14.74
CA TYR A 258 -1.77 10.23 15.51
C TYR A 258 -0.68 11.30 15.34
N PHE A 259 -1.07 12.49 14.87
CA PHE A 259 -0.19 13.64 14.70
C PHE A 259 -0.48 14.66 15.81
N PRO A 260 0.31 14.72 16.90
CA PRO A 260 0.12 15.69 17.96
C PRO A 260 0.39 17.11 17.45
N ASN A 261 -0.61 17.99 17.48
CA ASN A 261 -0.47 19.42 17.17
C ASN A 261 0.28 19.73 15.85
N GLY A 262 0.01 18.99 14.77
CA GLY A 262 0.71 19.18 13.48
C GLY A 262 2.18 18.72 13.48
N ALA A 263 2.60 17.87 14.42
CA ALA A 263 3.94 17.29 14.42
C ALA A 263 4.24 16.54 13.12
N LYS A 264 5.48 16.65 12.64
CA LYS A 264 5.96 15.97 11.42
C LYS A 264 6.08 14.45 11.57
N SER A 265 6.14 13.95 12.81
CA SER A 265 6.30 12.53 13.10
C SER A 265 5.08 12.01 13.85
N PRO A 266 4.27 11.13 13.23
CA PRO A 266 3.11 10.57 13.90
C PRO A 266 3.48 9.44 14.85
N ILE A 267 2.55 9.16 15.75
CA ILE A 267 2.55 8.01 16.65
C ILE A 267 1.53 7.01 16.11
N PHE A 268 1.98 5.79 15.78
CA PHE A 268 1.06 4.71 15.44
C PHE A 268 0.44 4.11 16.72
N GLY A 269 -0.85 3.77 16.66
CA GLY A 269 -1.53 3.03 17.71
C GLY A 269 -2.94 2.64 17.32
N TYR A 270 -3.72 2.18 18.29
CA TYR A 270 -5.07 1.69 18.10
C TYR A 270 -6.08 2.50 18.91
N ILE A 271 -7.20 2.84 18.26
CA ILE A 271 -8.36 3.51 18.86
C ILE A 271 -9.57 2.60 18.68
N HIS A 272 -10.44 2.53 19.68
CA HIS A 272 -11.68 1.78 19.57
C HIS A 272 -12.67 2.53 18.67
N GLU A 273 -13.31 1.83 17.72
CA GLU A 273 -14.19 2.47 16.73
C GLU A 273 -15.36 3.24 17.36
N SER A 274 -15.82 2.87 18.56
CA SER A 274 -16.89 3.62 19.25
C SER A 274 -16.51 5.06 19.57
N GLN A 275 -15.21 5.38 19.62
CA GLN A 275 -14.71 6.69 20.00
C GLN A 275 -14.56 7.64 18.80
N VAL A 276 -14.59 7.13 17.57
CA VAL A 276 -14.37 7.88 16.33
C VAL A 276 -15.41 7.52 15.26
N VAL A 277 -15.44 8.28 14.17
CA VAL A 277 -16.24 7.97 12.99
C VAL A 277 -15.48 8.39 11.74
N PHE A 278 -15.63 7.64 10.65
CA PHE A 278 -15.09 8.04 9.36
C PHE A 278 -15.78 9.31 8.87
N ALA A 279 -14.99 10.23 8.36
CA ALA A 279 -15.45 11.40 7.63
C ALA A 279 -14.99 11.25 6.19
N PHE A 280 -15.94 11.02 5.29
CA PHE A 280 -15.74 11.09 3.85
C PHE A 280 -16.01 12.53 3.41
N GLY A 281 -15.06 13.15 2.74
CA GLY A 281 -15.22 14.52 2.25
C GLY A 281 -16.05 14.56 0.97
N ILE A 282 -17.28 15.05 1.05
CA ILE A 282 -17.83 16.05 0.11
C ILE A 282 -18.62 17.02 0.99
N ASP A 283 -18.15 18.26 1.11
CA ASP A 283 -19.04 19.41 1.28
C ASP A 283 -19.35 19.96 -0.12
#